data_AF-A0A9P0FPT0-F1
#
_entry.id   AF-A0A9P0FPT0-F1
#
_cell.length_a   1.000
_cell.length_b   1.000
_cell.length_c   1.000
_cell.angle_alpha   90.00
_cell.angle_beta   90.00
_cell.angle_gamma   90.00
#
_symmetry.space_group_name_H-M   'P 1'
#
loop_
_entity.id
_entity.type
_entity.pdbx_description
1 polymer ?
#
loop_
_entity_poly.entity_id
_entity_poly.type
_entity_poly.pdbx_seq_one_letter_code
_entity_poly.pdbx_strand_id
1 'polypeptide(L)'
;MRTKDNLRRHDRVVNDAIRRPTAHVDGIQFIDSRRGGQLLLYQGNSFTRNKVCGKRQYWVCKDRSGGCRVTILTYESSLIKIRGEHNHPTKFRYVEEFIVKTNRGCFLMAYDHKFHKKRERGSRVDWTCSRRKATGCRAAVTTHDHIIIRRTNKHNHR
;
A
#
# COMPACT_ATOMS: atom_id res chain seq x y z
N MET A 1 60.12 -11.22 -12.02
CA MET A 1 60.31 -12.17 -10.91
C MET A 1 59.16 -12.04 -9.92
N ARG A 2 58.39 -13.13 -9.77
CA ARG A 2 57.59 -13.61 -8.61
C ARG A 2 56.73 -12.59 -7.83
N THR A 3 55.40 -12.52 -8.02
CA THR A 3 54.30 -13.42 -7.55
C THR A 3 54.17 -13.63 -6.04
N LYS A 4 53.05 -13.15 -5.48
CA LYS A 4 52.17 -13.76 -4.44
C LYS A 4 50.76 -13.20 -4.71
N ASP A 5 49.76 -13.91 -5.25
CA ASP A 5 48.93 -15.00 -4.65
C ASP A 5 48.65 -14.78 -3.15
N ASN A 6 47.43 -14.81 -2.60
CA ASN A 6 46.30 -15.70 -2.89
C ASN A 6 45.00 -15.24 -2.18
N LEU A 7 43.87 -15.81 -2.63
CA LEU A 7 42.46 -15.66 -2.20
C LEU A 7 42.14 -15.76 -0.68
N ARG A 8 40.99 -15.16 -0.27
CA ARG A 8 39.94 -15.68 0.66
C ARG A 8 38.72 -14.71 0.71
N ARG A 9 37.63 -14.96 -0.03
CA ARG A 9 36.30 -15.45 0.42
C ARG A 9 35.89 -15.10 1.86
N HIS A 10 34.78 -14.38 2.04
CA HIS A 10 33.68 -14.77 2.96
C HIS A 10 32.36 -14.05 2.61
N ASP A 11 31.31 -14.86 2.47
CA ASP A 11 29.90 -14.54 2.26
C ASP A 11 29.22 -13.81 3.44
N ARG A 12 28.04 -13.23 3.15
CA ARG A 12 26.91 -12.88 4.07
C ARG A 12 27.20 -11.69 5.01
N VAL A 13 26.33 -10.68 5.15
CA VAL A 13 24.91 -10.75 5.52
C VAL A 13 24.17 -9.50 4.98
N VAL A 14 23.06 -9.78 4.30
CA VAL A 14 21.92 -8.89 4.01
C VAL A 14 21.51 -8.04 5.22
N ASN A 15 21.70 -6.71 5.14
CA ASN A 15 21.02 -5.76 6.03
C ASN A 15 19.69 -5.35 5.39
N ASP A 16 18.76 -6.28 5.45
CA ASP A 16 17.41 -6.24 4.91
C ASP A 16 16.43 -5.87 6.05
N ALA A 17 16.44 -4.60 6.46
CA ALA A 17 15.55 -4.11 7.52
C ALA A 17 15.11 -2.67 7.24
N ILE A 18 14.17 -2.53 6.30
CA ILE A 18 12.92 -1.73 6.35
C ILE A 18 12.16 -2.21 5.10
N ARG A 19 11.47 -3.35 5.23
CA ARG A 19 10.72 -3.95 4.13
C ARG A 19 9.48 -3.10 3.83
N ARG A 20 9.56 -2.40 2.70
CA ARG A 20 8.48 -1.69 2.00
C ARG A 20 7.25 -2.61 1.85
N PRO A 21 6.00 -2.11 1.86
CA PRO A 21 4.87 -2.90 1.38
C PRO A 21 5.09 -3.17 -0.11
N THR A 22 5.55 -4.36 -0.43
CA THR A 22 5.63 -4.84 -1.81
C THR A 22 4.21 -4.90 -2.33
N ALA A 23 3.92 -4.16 -3.40
CA ALA A 23 2.67 -4.31 -4.14
C ALA A 23 2.56 -5.78 -4.57
N HIS A 24 1.71 -6.56 -3.88
CA HIS A 24 1.54 -7.97 -4.18
C HIS A 24 0.78 -8.13 -5.49
N VAL A 25 1.23 -9.10 -6.28
CA VAL A 25 0.74 -9.48 -7.61
C VAL A 25 -0.77 -9.78 -7.62
N ASP A 26 -1.37 -10.05 -6.45
CA ASP A 26 -2.76 -10.52 -6.32
C ASP A 26 -3.75 -9.46 -5.78
N GLY A 27 -3.32 -8.19 -5.66
CA GLY A 27 -4.19 -7.10 -5.19
C GLY A 27 -4.54 -7.14 -3.69
N ILE A 28 -3.84 -8.00 -2.94
CA ILE A 28 -3.89 -8.07 -1.48
C ILE A 28 -2.74 -7.25 -0.86
N GLN A 29 -2.97 -6.63 0.28
CA GLN A 29 -1.92 -5.94 1.04
C GLN A 29 -1.94 -6.42 2.48
N PHE A 30 -0.76 -6.63 3.06
CA PHE A 30 -0.63 -6.96 4.48
C PHE A 30 -0.19 -5.73 5.24
N ILE A 31 -0.92 -5.39 6.32
CA ILE A 31 -0.59 -4.26 7.19
C ILE A 31 -0.50 -4.74 8.63
N ASP A 32 0.53 -4.29 9.34
CA ASP A 32 0.65 -4.53 10.78
C ASP A 32 -0.30 -3.62 11.56
N SER A 33 -1.08 -4.22 12.45
CA SER A 33 -1.93 -3.47 13.36
C SER A 33 -1.13 -2.92 14.53
N ARG A 34 -1.60 -1.81 15.11
CA ARG A 34 -1.01 -1.18 16.31
C ARG A 34 -0.93 -2.09 17.54
N ARG A 35 -1.64 -3.23 17.54
CA ARG A 35 -1.66 -4.22 18.63
C ARG A 35 -0.83 -5.46 18.31
N GLY A 36 0.02 -5.41 17.28
CA GLY A 36 0.93 -6.51 16.90
C GLY A 36 0.34 -7.63 16.05
N GLY A 37 -0.96 -7.58 15.72
CA GLY A 37 -1.58 -8.52 14.77
C GLY A 37 -1.47 -8.05 13.31
N GLN A 38 -1.54 -8.94 12.32
CA GLN A 38 -1.52 -8.58 10.90
C GLN A 38 -2.95 -8.50 10.33
N LEU A 39 -3.20 -7.52 9.46
CA LEU A 39 -4.42 -7.35 8.66
C LEU A 39 -4.14 -7.66 7.20
N LEU A 40 -5.13 -8.22 6.51
CA LEU A 40 -5.13 -8.34 5.05
C LEU A 40 -6.15 -7.34 4.49
N LEU A 41 -5.74 -6.57 3.49
CA LEU A 41 -6.61 -5.65 2.77
C LEU A 41 -6.82 -6.18 1.35
N TYR A 42 -8.08 -6.22 0.93
CA TYR A 42 -8.46 -6.68 -0.39
C TYR A 42 -9.77 -6.00 -0.80
N GLN A 43 -9.84 -5.46 -2.01
CA GLN A 43 -11.05 -4.85 -2.57
C GLN A 43 -11.74 -3.84 -1.65
N GLY A 44 -10.95 -3.01 -0.96
CA GLY A 44 -11.47 -1.99 -0.07
C GLY A 44 -12.07 -2.51 1.25
N ASN A 45 -11.77 -3.76 1.60
CA ASN A 45 -12.19 -4.39 2.84
C ASN A 45 -10.97 -4.87 3.62
N SER A 46 -11.10 -4.87 4.96
CA SER A 46 -10.07 -5.41 5.85
C SER A 46 -10.50 -6.75 6.43
N PHE A 47 -9.51 -7.62 6.58
CA PHE A 47 -9.67 -8.96 7.06
C PHE A 47 -8.71 -9.21 8.22
N THR A 48 -9.22 -9.84 9.26
CA THR A 48 -8.42 -10.29 10.41
C THR A 48 -8.04 -11.75 10.24
N ARG A 49 -6.83 -12.10 10.65
CA ARG A 49 -6.38 -13.49 10.62
C ARG A 49 -7.19 -14.33 11.60
N ASN A 50 -7.82 -15.39 11.10
CA ASN A 50 -8.62 -16.32 11.88
C ASN A 50 -7.80 -17.54 12.32
N LYS A 51 -7.06 -18.17 11.39
CA LYS A 51 -6.18 -19.31 11.71
C LYS A 51 -5.02 -19.44 10.73
N VAL A 52 -3.95 -20.09 11.18
CA VAL A 52 -2.76 -20.44 10.40
C VAL A 52 -2.58 -21.95 10.41
N CYS A 53 -2.33 -22.54 9.24
CA CYS A 53 -2.03 -23.95 9.08
C CYS A 53 -0.82 -24.10 8.14
N GLY A 54 0.38 -24.19 8.70
CA GLY A 54 1.63 -24.12 7.94
C GLY A 54 1.72 -22.81 7.16
N LYS A 55 1.87 -22.91 5.84
CA LYS A 55 1.94 -21.75 4.92
C LYS A 55 0.58 -21.17 4.55
N ARG A 56 -0.52 -21.83 4.93
CA ARG A 56 -1.90 -21.38 4.67
C ARG A 56 -2.37 -20.45 5.78
N GLN A 57 -2.98 -19.34 5.41
CA GLN A 57 -3.59 -18.40 6.35
C GLN A 57 -5.03 -18.13 5.95
N TYR A 58 -5.92 -18.19 6.94
CA TYR A 58 -7.35 -18.00 6.76
C TYR A 58 -7.73 -16.66 7.38
N TRP A 59 -8.44 -15.86 6.61
CA TRP A 59 -8.79 -14.49 6.93
C TRP A 59 -10.30 -14.34 6.90
N VAL A 60 -10.84 -13.60 7.85
CA VAL A 60 -12.28 -13.31 7.94
C VAL A 60 -12.49 -11.81 7.86
N CYS A 61 -13.57 -11.38 7.20
CA CYS A 61 -13.87 -9.96 7.13
C CYS A 61 -14.03 -9.37 8.54
N LYS A 62 -13.47 -8.18 8.75
CA LYS A 62 -13.55 -7.48 10.04
C LYS A 62 -15.00 -7.17 10.43
N ASP A 63 -15.91 -7.01 9.48
CA ASP A 63 -17.33 -6.71 9.74
C ASP A 63 -18.18 -7.96 10.06
N ARG A 64 -17.56 -8.98 10.66
CA ARG A 64 -18.24 -10.23 10.98
C ARG A 64 -19.37 -10.06 12.00
N SER A 65 -19.24 -9.09 12.92
CA SER A 65 -20.30 -8.72 13.86
C SER A 65 -21.50 -8.06 13.16
N GLY A 66 -21.28 -7.38 12.03
CA GLY A 66 -22.33 -6.87 11.14
C GLY A 66 -22.93 -7.94 10.21
N GLY A 67 -22.66 -9.22 10.47
CA GLY A 67 -23.17 -10.35 9.70
C GLY A 67 -22.35 -10.73 8.48
N CYS A 68 -21.27 -10.02 8.16
CA CYS A 68 -20.43 -10.34 7.01
C CYS A 68 -19.73 -11.71 7.16
N ARG A 69 -19.84 -12.57 6.14
CA ARG A 69 -19.26 -13.92 6.16
C ARG A 69 -18.12 -14.12 5.17
N VAL A 70 -17.64 -13.06 4.52
CA VAL A 70 -16.56 -13.17 3.54
C VAL A 70 -15.28 -13.70 4.20
N THR A 71 -14.64 -14.65 3.53
CA THR A 71 -13.36 -15.23 3.96
C THR A 71 -12.38 -15.28 2.81
N ILE A 72 -11.09 -15.17 3.15
CA ILE A 72 -9.97 -15.27 2.20
C ILE A 72 -9.00 -16.34 2.71
N LEU A 73 -8.49 -17.15 1.79
CA LEU A 73 -7.38 -18.08 2.02
C LEU A 73 -6.17 -17.56 1.25
N THR A 74 -5.05 -17.44 1.94
CA THR A 74 -3.75 -17.17 1.33
C THR A 74 -2.79 -18.33 1.54
N TYR A 75 -1.81 -18.47 0.63
CA TYR A 75 -0.66 -19.37 0.76
C TYR A 75 0.60 -18.57 0.43
N GLU A 76 1.60 -18.56 1.32
CA GLU A 76 2.84 -17.79 1.15
C GLU A 76 2.62 -16.30 0.76
N SER A 77 1.55 -15.69 1.28
CA SER A 77 1.16 -14.30 1.00
C SER A 77 0.53 -14.06 -0.38
N SER A 78 0.17 -15.12 -1.11
CA SER A 78 -0.62 -15.05 -2.34
C SER A 78 -2.08 -15.40 -2.10
N LEU A 79 -2.98 -14.77 -2.85
CA LEU A 79 -4.42 -15.04 -2.76
C LEU A 79 -4.74 -16.37 -3.44
N ILE A 80 -5.38 -17.29 -2.70
CA ILE A 80 -5.74 -18.62 -3.23
C ILE A 80 -7.24 -18.74 -3.44
N LYS A 81 -8.04 -18.26 -2.48
CA LYS A 81 -9.50 -18.40 -2.54
C LYS A 81 -10.23 -17.31 -1.78
N ILE A 82 -11.33 -16.86 -2.33
CA ILE A 82 -12.32 -15.98 -1.68
C ILE A 82 -13.64 -16.77 -1.57
N ARG A 83 -14.39 -16.58 -0.48
CA ARG A 83 -15.73 -17.15 -0.32
C ARG A 83 -16.70 -16.13 0.25
N GLY A 84 -17.92 -16.14 -0.26
CA GLY A 84 -19.03 -15.29 0.17
C GLY A 84 -19.00 -13.91 -0.49
N GLU A 85 -20.02 -13.12 -0.18
CA GLU A 85 -20.20 -11.77 -0.70
C GLU A 85 -20.31 -10.78 0.46
N HIS A 86 -19.86 -9.55 0.23
CA HIS A 86 -19.94 -8.49 1.22
C HIS A 86 -21.38 -7.97 1.29
N ASN A 87 -21.93 -7.90 2.51
CA ASN A 87 -23.25 -7.35 2.81
C ASN A 87 -23.18 -5.93 3.40
N HIS A 88 -22.02 -5.27 3.26
CA HIS A 88 -21.75 -3.95 3.78
C HIS A 88 -20.96 -3.16 2.73
N PRO A 89 -21.03 -1.81 2.76
CA PRO A 89 -20.18 -1.00 1.90
C PRO A 89 -18.71 -1.25 2.20
N THR A 90 -17.86 -1.03 1.20
CA THR A 90 -16.40 -1.07 1.39
C THR A 90 -16.00 -0.04 2.43
N LYS A 91 -15.37 -0.52 3.52
CA LYS A 91 -14.96 0.36 4.64
C LYS A 91 -13.66 1.12 4.34
N PHE A 92 -12.97 0.72 3.28
CA PHE A 92 -11.79 1.39 2.75
C PHE A 92 -12.03 1.63 1.26
N ARG A 93 -12.11 2.89 0.81
CA ARG A 93 -11.82 3.18 -0.60
C ARG A 93 -10.32 3.01 -0.75
N TYR A 94 -9.88 1.93 -1.40
CA TYR A 94 -8.50 1.42 -1.47
C TYR A 94 -7.40 2.32 -0.84
N VAL A 95 -6.98 1.89 0.35
CA VAL A 95 -5.63 1.82 0.93
C VAL A 95 -4.49 2.67 0.31
N GLU A 96 -3.95 3.53 1.17
CA GLU A 96 -2.68 4.28 1.07
C GLU A 96 -2.54 5.31 -0.05
N GLU A 97 -1.67 6.28 0.23
CA GLU A 97 -1.46 7.44 -0.62
C GLU A 97 -0.40 7.09 -1.65
N PHE A 98 -0.79 6.37 -2.70
CA PHE A 98 0.17 5.80 -3.65
C PHE A 98 0.30 6.63 -4.91
N ILE A 99 1.51 6.62 -5.46
CA ILE A 99 1.79 7.15 -6.78
C ILE A 99 1.34 6.13 -7.82
N VAL A 100 0.41 6.53 -8.68
CA VAL A 100 -0.07 5.78 -9.85
C VAL A 100 0.74 6.18 -11.07
N LYS A 101 1.39 5.22 -11.72
CA LYS A 101 2.08 5.40 -13.01
C LYS A 101 1.10 5.11 -14.17
N THR A 102 1.20 5.89 -15.24
CA THR A 102 0.39 5.79 -16.47
C THR A 102 1.27 6.05 -17.70
N ASN A 103 0.81 5.72 -18.90
CA ASN A 103 1.52 6.00 -20.15
C ASN A 103 1.69 7.50 -20.45
N ARG A 104 0.96 8.37 -19.74
CA ARG A 104 1.01 9.84 -19.87
C ARG A 104 1.73 10.51 -18.69
N GLY A 105 2.38 9.74 -17.80
CA GLY A 105 3.03 10.24 -16.58
C GLY A 105 2.48 9.62 -15.29
N CYS A 106 2.55 10.31 -14.16
CA CYS A 106 2.06 9.79 -12.87
C CYS A 106 1.17 10.77 -12.11
N PHE A 107 0.33 10.24 -11.20
CA PHE A 107 -0.48 11.02 -10.27
C PHE A 107 -0.43 10.39 -8.87
N LEU A 108 -0.66 11.20 -7.84
CA LEU A 108 -0.80 10.73 -6.46
C LEU A 108 -2.30 10.59 -6.15
N MET A 109 -2.69 9.42 -5.65
CA MET A 109 -3.96 9.27 -4.94
C MET A 109 -3.67 9.49 -3.47
N ALA A 110 -4.39 10.40 -2.82
CA ALA A 110 -4.19 10.75 -1.42
C ALA A 110 -5.53 11.26 -0.86
N TYR A 111 -5.91 10.86 0.34
CA TYR A 111 -7.14 11.33 1.01
C TYR A 111 -8.42 11.28 0.13
N ASP A 112 -8.63 10.21 -0.64
CA ASP A 112 -9.76 10.05 -1.60
C ASP A 112 -9.77 11.10 -2.74
N HIS A 113 -8.63 11.74 -3.00
CA HIS A 113 -8.47 12.77 -4.02
C HIS A 113 -7.25 12.51 -4.91
N LYS A 114 -7.40 12.88 -6.18
CA LYS A 114 -6.33 12.80 -7.19
C LYS A 114 -5.53 14.10 -7.22
N PHE A 115 -4.20 13.97 -7.15
CA PHE A 115 -3.26 15.08 -7.26
C PHE A 115 -2.31 14.88 -8.47
N HIS A 116 -2.11 15.93 -9.25
CA HIS A 116 -1.14 15.96 -10.34
C HIS A 116 0.22 16.46 -9.85
N LYS A 117 1.29 15.86 -10.40
CA LYS A 117 2.65 16.33 -10.18
C LYS A 117 2.77 17.77 -10.69
N LYS A 118 3.16 18.68 -9.80
CA LYS A 118 3.50 20.07 -10.15
C LYS A 118 4.99 20.22 -10.39
N ARG A 119 5.82 19.61 -9.55
CA ARG A 119 7.29 19.75 -9.59
C ARG A 119 7.97 18.58 -8.90
N GLU A 120 9.16 18.21 -9.37
CA GLU A 120 10.02 17.19 -8.78
C GLU A 120 11.45 17.73 -8.63
N ARG A 121 12.09 17.42 -7.49
CA ARG A 121 13.44 17.85 -7.11
C ARG A 121 14.11 16.74 -6.31
N GLY A 122 14.96 15.94 -6.95
CA GLY A 122 15.49 14.71 -6.33
C GLY A 122 14.34 13.80 -5.92
N SER A 123 14.33 13.34 -4.67
CA SER A 123 13.25 12.52 -4.13
C SER A 123 12.02 13.30 -3.65
N ARG A 124 12.06 14.65 -3.70
CA ARG A 124 10.95 15.51 -3.31
C ARG A 124 10.02 15.78 -4.49
N VAL A 125 8.72 15.56 -4.31
CA VAL A 125 7.69 15.86 -5.32
C VAL A 125 6.58 16.71 -4.73
N ASP A 126 6.23 17.82 -5.39
CA ASP A 126 5.08 18.66 -5.05
C ASP A 126 3.90 18.28 -5.95
N TRP A 127 2.75 18.03 -5.35
CA TRP A 127 1.51 17.59 -5.97
C TRP A 127 0.38 18.59 -5.69
N THR A 128 -0.50 18.79 -6.66
CA THR A 128 -1.64 19.71 -6.54
C THR A 128 -2.92 19.03 -6.95
N CYS A 129 -4.03 19.36 -6.28
CA CYS A 129 -5.32 18.76 -6.60
C CYS A 129 -5.62 18.84 -8.10
N SER A 130 -6.10 17.73 -8.65
CA SER A 130 -6.45 17.62 -10.07
C SER A 130 -7.50 18.63 -10.52
N ARG A 131 -8.39 19.04 -9.62
CA ARG A 131 -9.42 20.05 -9.90
C ARG A 131 -8.95 21.50 -9.74
N ARG A 132 -7.67 21.74 -9.46
CA ARG A 132 -7.14 23.10 -9.25
C ARG A 132 -7.49 24.06 -10.39
N LYS A 133 -7.30 23.65 -11.66
CA LYS A 133 -7.60 24.52 -12.81
C LYS A 133 -9.09 24.79 -12.98
N ALA A 134 -9.94 23.80 -12.69
CA ALA A 134 -11.38 23.89 -12.90
C ALA A 134 -12.15 24.55 -11.74
N THR A 135 -11.66 24.43 -10.50
CA THR A 135 -12.40 24.84 -9.28
C THR A 135 -11.62 25.83 -8.42
N GLY A 136 -10.41 26.21 -8.82
CA GLY A 136 -9.51 27.00 -7.98
C GLY A 136 -9.01 26.28 -6.73
N CYS A 137 -9.21 24.95 -6.63
CA CYS A 137 -8.83 24.17 -5.46
C CYS A 137 -7.35 24.33 -5.09
N ARG A 138 -7.12 24.66 -3.82
CA ARG A 138 -5.78 24.90 -3.28
C ARG A 138 -5.17 23.69 -2.60
N ALA A 139 -5.90 22.58 -2.47
CA ALA A 139 -5.36 21.37 -1.88
C ALA A 139 -4.08 20.91 -2.58
N ALA A 140 -3.11 20.51 -1.78
CA ALA A 140 -1.76 20.18 -2.22
C ALA A 140 -1.09 19.21 -1.27
N VAL A 141 -0.17 18.42 -1.80
CA VAL A 141 0.61 17.42 -1.07
C VAL A 141 2.07 17.55 -1.50
N THR A 142 3.02 17.33 -0.60
CA THR A 142 4.43 17.17 -0.94
C THR A 142 4.89 15.81 -0.43
N THR A 143 5.58 15.04 -1.26
CA THR A 143 6.25 13.80 -0.88
C THR A 143 7.78 13.95 -0.88
N HIS A 144 8.49 13.17 -0.08
CA HIS A 144 9.93 12.92 -0.12
C HIS A 144 10.15 11.42 0.01
N ASP A 145 10.89 10.78 -0.91
CA ASP A 145 11.05 9.32 -0.96
C ASP A 145 9.72 8.56 -0.89
N HIS A 146 8.72 9.09 -1.61
CA HIS A 146 7.33 8.58 -1.64
C HIS A 146 6.54 8.72 -0.33
N ILE A 147 7.09 9.39 0.68
CA ILE A 147 6.43 9.68 1.97
C ILE A 147 5.85 11.09 1.93
N ILE A 148 4.59 11.29 2.32
CA ILE A 148 4.02 12.65 2.43
C ILE A 148 4.67 13.40 3.60
N ILE A 149 5.36 14.50 3.27
CA ILE A 149 6.02 15.40 4.23
C ILE A 149 5.26 16.70 4.45
N ARG A 150 4.29 17.04 3.58
CA ARG A 150 3.42 18.21 3.75
C ARG A 150 2.06 17.99 3.10
N ARG A 151 0.99 18.45 3.76
CA ARG A 151 -0.36 18.39 3.19
C ARG A 151 -1.20 19.62 3.52
N THR A 152 -1.96 20.07 2.53
CA THR A 152 -3.10 20.96 2.66
C THR A 152 -4.29 20.24 2.05
N ASN A 153 -5.13 19.62 2.89
CA ASN A 153 -6.23 18.73 2.45
C ASN A 153 -7.61 19.39 2.56
N LYS A 154 -7.69 20.72 2.38
CA LYS A 154 -8.96 21.44 2.34
C LYS A 154 -9.41 21.57 0.89
N HIS A 155 -10.46 20.83 0.53
CA HIS A 155 -11.06 20.85 -0.80
C HIS A 155 -12.31 21.73 -0.80
N ASN A 156 -12.49 22.50 -1.88
CA ASN A 156 -13.66 23.33 -2.13
C ASN A 156 -14.62 22.69 -3.15
N HIS A 157 -14.49 21.37 -3.35
CA HIS A 157 -15.28 20.58 -4.27
C HIS A 157 -15.50 19.19 -3.68
N ARG A 158 -16.53 18.51 -4.15
CA ARG A 158 -16.75 17.07 -3.89
C ARG A 158 -15.87 16.21 -4.79
#